data_AF-A0A067C9H6-F1
#
_entry.id   AF-A0A067C9H6-F1
#
_cell.length_a   1.000
_cell.length_b   1.000
_cell.length_c   1.000
_cell.angle_alpha   90.00
_cell.angle_beta   90.00
_cell.angle_gamma   90.00
#
_symmetry.space_group_name_H-M   'P 1'
#
loop_
_entity.id
_entity.type
_entity.pdbx_description
1 polymer ?
#
loop_
_entity_poly.entity_id
_entity_poly.type
_entity_poly.pdbx_seq_one_letter_code
_entity_poly.pdbx_strand_id
1 'polypeptide(L)'
;MADDGDYDLFGPPPPTKPTDSYESLFPPAAPSNDVGNELFPAAGSTSTYDDPTPLIPPTPVLARGPAPPAYARQTTDDIKKAGNAIDIILVRNESGTAIACTPWVAAFSYSRFSSSSAGDHVDVFVNGRKLPLPMVLGDKGRCAFPSGQDTPPDDVLAFLNDMIPLDDTSPFASVRFEHRKRYTVSVRYVECRLYVWGPDDAVVVADLDGTITISDVEGHIRTLRLGQYDFIHAGACAFFWKLHAMGLRILYLTARPIHWADSSREHLDQAAQPPYKLPPGPLVTNSSGYTGALLTEVVNKNPNVFKQNVLNSIQLATIHGGRKSAHPVFVAGFGNRPTDVVAYEAVGIDAAAIFLIDPTSSLKAVRGAQVFESYADPEALLWLLPKLKPIVPFGLRDTMDSYFAHEVVDAEERKAARAIAKAKALAADARSLSRTLSSSSRACGQGSSSQ
;
A
#
# COMPACT_ATOMS: atom_id res chain seq x y z
N MET A 1 1.68 -31.99 0.99
CA MET A 1 3.12 -31.76 0.84
C MET A 1 3.37 -31.62 -0.64
N ALA A 2 3.30 -30.39 -1.15
CA ALA A 2 3.63 -30.07 -2.54
C ALA A 2 5.10 -29.61 -2.55
N ASP A 3 5.84 -30.08 -3.54
CA ASP A 3 7.28 -29.91 -3.69
C ASP A 3 7.60 -28.47 -4.13
N ASP A 4 8.41 -27.75 -3.36
CA ASP A 4 8.80 -26.35 -3.62
C ASP A 4 9.68 -26.19 -4.89
N GLY A 5 10.05 -27.29 -5.55
CA GLY A 5 10.92 -27.32 -6.74
C GLY A 5 10.26 -26.95 -8.07
N ASP A 6 8.93 -26.88 -8.16
CA ASP A 6 8.23 -26.70 -9.45
C ASP A 6 8.10 -25.23 -9.91
N TYR A 7 8.62 -24.26 -9.14
CA TYR A 7 8.48 -22.83 -9.42
C TYR A 7 9.80 -22.09 -9.67
N ASP A 8 10.86 -22.79 -10.12
CA ASP A 8 12.10 -22.15 -10.58
C ASP A 8 11.91 -21.49 -11.97
N LEU A 9 11.08 -20.44 -12.00
CA LEU A 9 10.66 -19.72 -13.20
C LEU A 9 11.69 -18.69 -13.68
N PHE A 10 12.62 -18.31 -12.81
CA PHE A 10 13.73 -17.40 -13.07
C PHE A 10 14.91 -18.03 -12.35
N GLY A 11 15.83 -18.64 -13.10
CA GLY A 11 16.96 -19.40 -12.53
C GLY A 11 17.78 -18.63 -11.49
N PRO A 12 18.81 -19.26 -10.90
CA PRO A 12 19.39 -18.80 -9.64
C PRO A 12 19.87 -17.34 -9.69
N PRO A 13 19.51 -16.51 -8.69
CA PRO A 13 19.97 -15.13 -8.62
C PRO A 13 21.50 -15.07 -8.39
N PRO A 14 22.16 -13.96 -8.78
CA PRO A 14 23.57 -13.76 -8.48
C PRO A 14 23.83 -13.74 -6.95
N PRO A 15 25.01 -14.17 -6.48
CA PRO A 15 25.27 -14.34 -5.05
C PRO A 15 25.13 -13.04 -4.27
N THR A 16 24.21 -13.04 -3.30
CA THR A 16 23.97 -11.93 -2.36
C THR A 16 25.10 -11.82 -1.33
N LYS A 17 25.55 -10.59 -1.06
CA LYS A 17 26.46 -10.27 0.05
C LYS A 17 25.76 -10.44 1.41
N PRO A 18 26.51 -10.65 2.51
CA PRO A 18 25.92 -11.02 3.80
C PRO A 18 25.17 -9.86 4.46
N THR A 19 23.88 -10.10 4.72
CA THR A 19 23.05 -9.66 5.86
C THR A 19 23.33 -8.29 6.49
N ASP A 20 22.49 -7.30 6.15
CA ASP A 20 22.22 -6.15 7.03
C ASP A 20 20.93 -6.41 7.81
N SER A 21 21.06 -6.65 9.11
CA SER A 21 19.92 -6.77 10.03
C SER A 21 19.32 -5.40 10.32
N TYR A 22 18.02 -5.36 10.59
CA TYR A 22 17.24 -4.16 10.94
C TYR A 22 17.79 -3.36 12.15
N GLU A 23 18.69 -3.96 12.93
CA GLU A 23 19.35 -3.34 14.10
C GLU A 23 20.40 -2.27 13.71
N SER A 24 20.97 -2.32 12.49
CA SER A 24 22.02 -1.37 12.10
C SER A 24 21.51 0.04 11.77
N LEU A 25 20.18 0.23 11.69
CA LEU A 25 19.53 1.51 11.38
C LEU A 25 19.28 2.40 12.61
N PHE A 26 19.58 1.90 13.82
CA PHE A 26 19.51 2.67 15.06
C PHE A 26 20.85 2.54 15.79
N PRO A 27 21.74 3.56 15.75
CA PRO A 27 22.92 3.52 16.59
C PRO A 27 22.48 3.46 18.07
N PRO A 28 23.08 2.60 18.90
CA PRO A 28 22.83 2.62 20.34
C PRO A 28 23.17 4.02 20.87
N ALA A 29 22.34 4.53 21.78
CA ALA A 29 22.60 5.80 22.45
C ALA A 29 24.02 5.81 23.01
N ALA A 30 24.78 6.86 22.70
CA ALA A 30 26.15 7.00 23.17
C ALA A 30 26.21 6.83 24.70
N PRO A 31 27.21 6.09 25.23
CA PRO A 31 27.40 5.99 26.66
C PRO A 31 27.63 7.40 27.22
N SER A 32 26.89 7.74 28.27
CA SER A 32 27.12 8.94 29.06
C SER A 32 28.54 8.91 29.58
N ASN A 33 29.41 9.75 29.03
CA ASN A 33 30.69 10.03 29.65
C ASN A 33 30.43 10.78 30.96
N ASP A 34 30.61 10.05 32.06
CA ASP A 34 30.91 10.60 33.37
C ASP A 34 32.05 11.61 33.24
N VAL A 35 31.70 12.88 33.37
CA VAL A 35 32.63 13.87 33.90
C VAL A 35 32.15 14.16 35.31
N GLY A 36 32.76 13.45 36.26
CA GLY A 36 32.65 13.79 37.66
C GLY A 36 33.10 15.24 37.87
N ASN A 37 32.30 15.99 38.62
CA ASN A 37 32.89 16.90 39.58
C ASN A 37 32.03 16.89 40.84
N GLU A 38 32.70 16.44 41.89
CA GLU A 38 32.43 16.57 43.30
C GLU A 38 31.56 17.80 43.61
N LEU A 39 30.58 17.64 44.49
CA LEU A 39 30.17 18.63 45.48
C LEU A 39 29.24 17.93 46.51
N PHE A 40 29.90 17.14 47.35
CA PHE A 40 29.58 16.76 48.74
C PHE A 40 28.62 15.58 49.08
N PRO A 41 28.93 14.83 50.17
CA PRO A 41 28.47 13.46 50.41
C PRO A 41 27.33 13.37 51.42
N ALA A 42 26.57 12.28 51.33
CA ALA A 42 25.67 11.83 52.39
C ALA A 42 26.41 10.88 53.36
N ALA A 43 26.41 11.20 54.66
CA ALA A 43 26.04 10.29 55.76
C ALA A 43 26.37 10.88 57.15
N GLY A 44 25.34 10.86 58.02
CA GLY A 44 25.39 10.61 59.47
C GLY A 44 26.47 11.25 60.35
N SER A 45 26.06 12.07 61.31
CA SER A 45 26.23 11.80 62.76
C SER A 45 25.76 12.98 63.60
N THR A 46 25.22 12.64 64.77
CA THR A 46 24.89 13.49 65.91
C THR A 46 26.12 14.18 66.51
N SER A 47 26.08 15.51 66.70
CA SER A 47 26.50 16.15 67.96
C SER A 47 26.12 17.64 67.99
N THR A 48 25.86 18.08 69.21
CA THR A 48 25.49 19.39 69.77
C THR A 48 26.53 20.49 69.55
N TYR A 49 26.10 21.75 69.38
CA TYR A 49 26.46 22.91 70.22
C TYR A 49 25.76 24.20 69.76
N ASP A 50 25.31 24.98 70.75
CA ASP A 50 24.64 26.29 70.71
C ASP A 50 25.47 27.43 70.08
N ASP A 51 24.83 28.38 69.38
CA ASP A 51 24.79 29.80 69.78
C ASP A 51 23.81 30.64 68.89
N PRO A 52 23.21 31.75 69.38
CA PRO A 52 21.97 32.35 68.89
C PRO A 52 22.17 33.69 68.14
N THR A 53 21.21 34.07 67.26
CA THR A 53 20.74 35.46 67.01
C THR A 53 19.73 35.53 65.85
N PRO A 54 18.91 36.60 65.68
CA PRO A 54 17.76 37.00 66.48
C PRO A 54 16.44 37.04 65.66
N LEU A 55 15.32 37.12 66.38
CA LEU A 55 13.94 37.12 65.87
C LEU A 55 13.61 38.32 64.95
N ILE A 56 13.05 38.04 63.78
CA ILE A 56 12.40 39.03 62.89
C ILE A 56 10.87 38.85 62.99
N PRO A 57 10.07 39.92 63.18
CA PRO A 57 8.62 39.81 63.38
C PRO A 57 7.86 39.45 62.09
N PRO A 58 6.68 38.82 62.17
CA PRO A 58 5.91 38.44 60.99
C PRO A 58 5.26 39.66 60.32
N THR A 59 5.42 39.76 59.00
CA THR A 59 4.77 40.76 58.12
C THR A 59 3.29 40.41 57.94
N PRO A 60 2.36 41.40 57.87
CA PRO A 60 0.93 41.12 57.78
C PRO A 60 0.55 40.58 56.39
N VAL A 61 -0.26 39.52 56.38
CA VAL A 61 -0.79 38.87 55.17
C VAL A 61 -1.85 39.77 54.53
N LEU A 62 -1.53 40.38 53.39
CA LEU A 62 -2.52 41.03 52.52
C LEU A 62 -3.45 39.96 51.92
N ALA A 63 -4.75 40.09 52.14
CA ALA A 63 -5.77 39.22 51.57
C ALA A 63 -5.74 39.25 50.04
N ARG A 64 -5.68 38.07 49.41
CA ARG A 64 -5.80 37.93 47.94
C ARG A 64 -7.20 38.39 47.50
N GLY A 65 -7.26 39.37 46.62
CA GLY A 65 -8.50 39.77 45.94
C GLY A 65 -9.08 38.62 45.09
N PRO A 66 -10.38 38.69 44.74
CA PRO A 66 -11.04 37.63 43.98
C PRO A 66 -10.37 37.44 42.61
N ALA A 67 -10.26 36.17 42.20
CA ALA A 67 -9.70 35.80 40.90
C ALA A 67 -10.49 36.49 39.77
N PRO A 68 -9.80 36.99 38.72
CA PRO A 68 -10.49 37.57 37.58
C PRO A 68 -11.41 36.52 36.92
N PRO A 69 -12.55 36.93 36.35
CA PRO A 69 -13.47 36.00 35.70
C PRO A 69 -12.72 35.25 34.59
N ALA A 70 -12.92 33.94 34.54
CA ALA A 70 -12.35 33.08 33.52
C ALA A 70 -12.86 33.53 32.15
N TYR A 71 -12.01 34.22 31.38
CA TYR A 71 -12.24 34.39 29.96
C TYR A 71 -12.30 33.00 29.34
N ALA A 72 -13.46 32.62 28.81
CA ALA A 72 -13.60 31.43 27.99
C ALA A 72 -12.65 31.58 26.80
N ARG A 73 -11.48 30.93 26.87
CA ARG A 73 -10.63 30.77 25.69
C ARG A 73 -11.50 30.02 24.67
N GLN A 74 -11.81 30.66 23.55
CA GLN A 74 -12.18 29.96 22.33
C GLN A 74 -10.96 29.15 21.92
N THR A 75 -10.83 27.95 22.47
CA THR A 75 -9.75 27.02 22.12
C THR A 75 -10.11 26.38 20.81
N THR A 76 -9.49 26.82 19.73
CA THR A 76 -9.50 26.08 18.47
C THR A 76 -8.89 24.70 18.71
N ASP A 77 -9.60 23.65 18.30
CA ASP A 77 -9.10 22.27 18.40
C ASP A 77 -7.74 22.15 17.71
N ASP A 78 -6.75 21.57 18.40
CA ASP A 78 -5.42 21.27 17.86
C ASP A 78 -5.47 19.88 17.21
N ILE A 79 -5.79 19.85 15.92
CA ILE A 79 -6.04 18.64 15.14
C ILE A 79 -4.72 18.09 14.58
N LYS A 80 -4.39 16.83 14.93
CA LYS A 80 -3.13 16.18 14.53
C LYS A 80 -3.36 14.77 14.01
N LYS A 81 -2.78 14.47 12.83
CA LYS A 81 -2.73 13.09 12.31
C LYS A 81 -1.84 12.24 13.21
N ALA A 82 -2.33 11.07 13.64
CA ALA A 82 -1.68 10.30 14.71
C ALA A 82 -1.71 8.79 14.49
N GLY A 83 -1.82 8.31 13.26
CA GLY A 83 -1.91 6.89 12.95
C GLY A 83 -2.24 6.62 11.50
N ASN A 84 -2.57 5.37 11.20
CA ASN A 84 -2.90 4.89 9.86
C ASN A 84 -4.11 3.96 9.91
N ALA A 85 -4.84 3.89 8.80
CA ALA A 85 -5.95 2.96 8.60
C ALA A 85 -5.83 2.27 7.23
N ILE A 86 -6.36 1.05 7.17
CA ILE A 86 -6.52 0.27 5.93
C ILE A 86 -7.77 0.78 5.21
N ASP A 87 -7.73 0.81 3.88
CA ASP A 87 -8.90 1.17 3.09
C ASP A 87 -10.02 0.12 3.25
N ILE A 88 -11.26 0.59 3.18
CA ILE A 88 -12.46 -0.20 3.40
C ILE A 88 -13.12 -0.48 2.05
N ILE A 89 -13.57 -1.71 1.85
CA ILE A 89 -14.41 -2.07 0.70
C ILE A 89 -15.81 -2.32 1.23
N LEU A 90 -16.75 -1.47 0.83
CA LEU A 90 -18.17 -1.62 1.07
C LEU A 90 -18.79 -2.29 -0.16
N VAL A 91 -19.35 -3.48 0.00
CA VAL A 91 -20.09 -4.16 -1.05
C VAL A 91 -21.57 -3.98 -0.79
N ARG A 92 -22.30 -3.49 -1.78
CA ARG A 92 -23.76 -3.43 -1.73
C ARG A 92 -24.39 -3.79 -3.06
N ASN A 93 -25.56 -4.39 -3.02
CA ASN A 93 -26.33 -4.64 -4.23
C ASN A 93 -26.99 -3.36 -4.78
N GLU A 94 -27.45 -3.40 -6.03
CA GLU A 94 -28.07 -2.25 -6.71
C GLU A 94 -29.29 -1.69 -5.97
N SER A 95 -30.02 -2.54 -5.26
CA SER A 95 -31.19 -2.13 -4.46
C SER A 95 -30.83 -1.56 -3.08
N GLY A 96 -29.57 -1.64 -2.64
CA GLY A 96 -29.12 -1.28 -1.30
C GLY A 96 -29.66 -2.15 -0.16
N THR A 97 -30.30 -3.29 -0.45
CA THR A 97 -30.90 -4.18 0.55
C THR A 97 -29.92 -5.16 1.17
N ALA A 98 -28.84 -5.48 0.46
CA ALA A 98 -27.74 -6.30 0.95
C ALA A 98 -26.49 -5.43 0.96
N ILE A 99 -25.83 -5.38 2.12
CA ILE A 99 -24.67 -4.55 2.36
C ILE A 99 -23.72 -5.28 3.32
N ALA A 100 -22.44 -5.25 3.00
CA ALA A 100 -21.38 -5.78 3.84
C ALA A 100 -20.10 -4.99 3.58
N CYS A 101 -19.12 -5.11 4.46
CA CYS A 101 -17.82 -4.50 4.23
C CYS A 101 -16.68 -5.36 4.72
N THR A 102 -15.48 -5.03 4.27
CA THR A 102 -14.25 -5.52 4.90
C THR A 102 -14.09 -4.95 6.31
N PRO A 103 -13.29 -5.59 7.18
CA PRO A 103 -12.94 -5.08 8.50
C PRO A 103 -12.42 -3.62 8.49
N TRP A 104 -12.83 -2.83 9.48
CA TRP A 104 -12.40 -1.44 9.68
C TRP A 104 -11.17 -1.42 10.57
N VAL A 105 -10.00 -1.51 9.95
CA VAL A 105 -8.72 -1.56 10.67
C VAL A 105 -8.11 -0.16 10.73
N ALA A 106 -8.26 0.50 11.88
CA ALA A 106 -7.63 1.79 12.18
C ALA A 106 -6.74 1.68 13.43
N ALA A 107 -5.56 2.28 13.38
CA ALA A 107 -4.61 2.23 14.46
C ALA A 107 -3.90 3.57 14.69
N PHE A 108 -3.95 4.03 15.93
CA PHE A 108 -3.24 5.22 16.39
C PHE A 108 -1.83 4.84 16.92
N SER A 109 -0.80 5.55 16.47
CA SER A 109 0.62 5.19 16.69
C SER A 109 1.10 5.38 18.13
N TYR A 110 1.76 4.35 18.67
CA TYR A 110 2.19 4.18 20.07
C TYR A 110 3.08 5.30 20.64
N SER A 111 3.88 6.01 19.83
CA SER A 111 4.82 7.04 20.31
C SER A 111 4.17 8.27 20.97
N ARG A 112 2.84 8.31 21.07
CA ARG A 112 2.08 9.35 21.76
C ARG A 112 0.89 8.84 22.59
N PHE A 113 0.82 7.55 22.90
CA PHE A 113 -0.26 6.97 23.71
C PHE A 113 0.27 6.42 25.04
N SER A 114 -0.37 6.87 26.13
CA SER A 114 -0.27 6.22 27.43
C SER A 114 -1.38 5.17 27.50
N SER A 115 -1.13 4.05 28.16
CA SER A 115 -2.13 3.00 28.48
C SER A 115 -3.42 3.55 29.13
N SER A 116 -3.38 4.78 29.66
CA SER A 116 -4.52 5.52 30.20
C SER A 116 -5.63 5.88 29.19
N SER A 117 -5.40 5.74 27.88
CA SER A 117 -6.41 6.03 26.85
C SER A 117 -7.11 4.79 26.29
N ALA A 118 -6.74 3.59 26.75
CA ALA A 118 -7.47 2.37 26.41
C ALA A 118 -8.91 2.46 26.98
N GLY A 119 -9.89 2.16 26.14
CA GLY A 119 -11.31 2.31 26.44
C GLY A 119 -11.92 3.66 26.00
N ASP A 120 -11.11 4.61 25.54
CA ASP A 120 -11.63 5.89 25.03
C ASP A 120 -12.45 5.67 23.74
N HIS A 121 -13.46 6.52 23.55
CA HIS A 121 -14.25 6.54 22.33
C HIS A 121 -13.48 7.18 21.17
N VAL A 122 -13.64 6.59 19.99
CA VAL A 122 -13.16 7.09 18.72
C VAL A 122 -14.37 7.37 17.85
N ASP A 123 -14.63 8.65 17.61
CA ASP A 123 -15.69 9.08 16.72
C ASP A 123 -15.32 8.75 15.28
N VAL A 124 -16.27 8.27 14.49
CA VAL A 124 -16.04 7.89 13.11
C VAL A 124 -16.88 8.77 12.20
N PHE A 125 -16.26 9.33 11.17
CA PHE A 125 -16.90 10.21 10.20
C PHE A 125 -16.72 9.63 8.81
N VAL A 126 -17.78 9.63 8.01
CA VAL A 126 -17.74 9.27 6.59
C VAL A 126 -18.25 10.45 5.78
N ASN A 127 -17.46 10.94 4.82
CA ASN A 127 -17.73 12.19 4.09
C ASN A 127 -18.08 13.38 5.02
N GLY A 128 -17.43 13.46 6.18
CA GLY A 128 -17.64 14.50 7.19
C GLY A 128 -18.89 14.32 8.07
N ARG A 129 -19.72 13.30 7.84
CA ARG A 129 -20.90 12.98 8.66
C ARG A 129 -20.55 11.92 9.69
N LYS A 130 -20.85 12.19 10.96
CA LYS A 130 -20.55 11.30 12.09
C LYS A 130 -21.43 10.05 12.07
N LEU A 131 -20.84 8.88 12.29
CA LEU A 131 -21.54 7.61 12.50
C LEU A 131 -22.22 7.58 13.89
N PRO A 132 -23.37 6.89 14.03
CA PRO A 132 -24.10 6.83 15.29
C PRO A 132 -23.35 6.06 16.39
N LEU A 133 -22.54 5.07 16.01
CA LEU A 133 -21.78 4.24 16.93
C LEU A 133 -20.28 4.57 16.85
N PRO A 134 -19.66 5.09 17.92
CA PRO A 134 -18.22 5.26 17.96
C PRO A 134 -17.51 3.90 18.13
N MET A 135 -16.26 3.84 17.69
CA MET A 135 -15.35 2.74 18.01
C MET A 135 -14.70 2.95 19.38
N VAL A 136 -14.02 1.91 19.87
CA VAL A 136 -13.29 1.91 21.13
C VAL A 136 -11.81 1.75 20.86
N LEU A 137 -10.99 2.58 21.52
CA LEU A 137 -9.54 2.52 21.44
C LEU A 137 -8.99 1.41 22.35
N GLY A 138 -8.21 0.49 21.80
CA GLY A 138 -7.54 -0.59 22.53
C GLY A 138 -6.20 -0.18 23.16
N ASP A 139 -5.64 -1.09 23.95
CA ASP A 139 -4.37 -0.95 24.69
C ASP A 139 -3.12 -0.67 23.81
N LYS A 140 -3.17 -1.03 22.53
CA LYS A 140 -2.11 -0.80 21.53
C LYS A 140 -2.48 0.24 20.48
N GLY A 141 -3.53 1.04 20.72
CA GLY A 141 -3.98 2.06 19.78
C GLY A 141 -4.83 1.54 18.60
N ARG A 142 -5.07 0.23 18.53
CA ARG A 142 -6.00 -0.38 17.57
C ARG A 142 -7.44 -0.03 17.95
N CYS A 143 -8.26 0.32 16.97
CA CYS A 143 -9.69 0.55 17.18
C CYS A 143 -10.49 -0.73 16.87
N ALA A 144 -11.55 -0.97 17.63
CA ALA A 144 -12.56 -1.98 17.33
C ALA A 144 -13.96 -1.44 17.65
N PHE A 145 -15.01 -2.02 17.08
CA PHE A 145 -16.37 -1.70 17.51
C PHE A 145 -16.60 -2.21 18.94
N PRO A 146 -17.57 -1.65 19.70
CA PRO A 146 -17.86 -2.10 21.06
C PRO A 146 -18.18 -3.60 21.20
N SER A 147 -18.58 -4.27 20.12
CA SER A 147 -18.75 -5.73 20.04
C SER A 147 -17.43 -6.53 20.11
N GLY A 148 -16.28 -5.85 20.03
CA GLY A 148 -14.96 -6.46 19.87
C GLY A 148 -14.63 -6.88 18.43
N GLN A 149 -15.56 -6.72 17.49
CA GLN A 149 -15.35 -7.00 16.08
C GLN A 149 -14.78 -5.78 15.34
N ASP A 150 -14.08 -6.03 14.24
CA ASP A 150 -13.60 -4.97 13.35
C ASP A 150 -14.65 -4.55 12.30
N THR A 151 -15.74 -5.31 12.15
CA THR A 151 -16.83 -4.96 11.24
C THR A 151 -17.95 -4.22 11.99
N PRO A 152 -18.55 -3.19 11.38
CA PRO A 152 -19.68 -2.48 11.98
C PRO A 152 -20.90 -3.41 12.10
N PRO A 153 -21.77 -3.19 13.10
CA PRO A 153 -23.06 -3.85 13.20
C PRO A 153 -24.03 -3.39 12.08
N ASP A 154 -25.09 -4.18 11.87
CA ASP A 154 -26.04 -4.00 10.74
C ASP A 154 -26.74 -2.64 10.74
N ASP A 155 -27.00 -2.05 11.91
CA ASP A 155 -27.60 -0.72 12.04
C ASP A 155 -26.67 0.39 11.55
N VAL A 156 -25.36 0.26 11.82
CA VAL A 156 -24.32 1.16 11.28
C VAL A 156 -24.16 0.96 9.77
N LEU A 157 -24.24 -0.28 9.28
CA LEU A 157 -24.23 -0.56 7.84
C LEU A 157 -25.44 0.05 7.12
N ALA A 158 -26.64 -0.05 7.70
CA ALA A 158 -27.84 0.60 7.16
C ALA A 158 -27.66 2.13 7.10
N PHE A 159 -27.08 2.73 8.15
CA PHE A 159 -26.78 4.16 8.17
C PHE A 159 -25.74 4.57 7.10
N LEU A 160 -24.74 3.73 6.85
CA LEU A 160 -23.77 3.96 5.76
C LEU A 160 -24.43 3.92 4.39
N ASN A 161 -25.39 3.01 4.19
CA ASN A 161 -26.12 2.89 2.93
C ASN A 161 -26.89 4.19 2.59
N ASP A 162 -27.49 4.82 3.59
CA ASP A 162 -28.17 6.12 3.43
C ASP A 162 -27.19 7.28 3.25
N MET A 163 -25.97 7.15 3.79
CA MET A 163 -24.98 8.21 3.78
C MET A 163 -24.27 8.35 2.43
N ILE A 164 -24.03 7.24 1.74
CA ILE A 164 -23.32 7.17 0.47
C ILE A 164 -24.35 6.91 -0.64
N PRO A 165 -24.76 7.91 -1.43
CA PRO A 165 -25.76 7.73 -2.48
C PRO A 165 -25.39 6.63 -3.48
N LEU A 166 -26.38 5.95 -4.07
CA LEU A 166 -26.16 4.91 -5.08
C LEU A 166 -25.57 5.46 -6.39
N ASP A 167 -25.84 6.73 -6.68
CA ASP A 167 -25.38 7.48 -7.86
C ASP A 167 -24.09 8.26 -7.60
N ASP A 168 -23.44 8.09 -6.44
CA ASP A 168 -22.17 8.75 -6.14
C ASP A 168 -21.08 8.29 -7.12
N THR A 169 -20.63 9.21 -7.97
CA THR A 169 -19.56 8.98 -8.95
C THR A 169 -18.17 9.15 -8.34
N SER A 170 -18.06 9.51 -7.06
CA SER A 170 -16.79 9.66 -6.38
C SER A 170 -16.05 8.31 -6.37
N PRO A 171 -14.74 8.29 -6.60
CA PRO A 171 -13.98 7.04 -6.61
C PRO A 171 -13.96 6.35 -5.24
N PHE A 172 -14.10 7.13 -4.16
CA PHE A 172 -14.19 6.66 -2.78
C PHE A 172 -14.84 7.73 -1.88
N ALA A 173 -15.38 7.28 -0.75
CA ALA A 173 -15.74 8.13 0.38
C ALA A 173 -14.54 8.30 1.34
N SER A 174 -14.42 9.46 1.96
CA SER A 174 -13.40 9.71 2.99
C SER A 174 -13.87 9.22 4.35
N VAL A 175 -13.07 8.39 5.02
CA VAL A 175 -13.34 7.92 6.39
C VAL A 175 -12.31 8.52 7.34
N ARG A 176 -12.79 9.12 8.43
CA ARG A 176 -11.93 9.70 9.48
C ARG A 176 -12.32 9.15 10.84
N PHE A 177 -11.33 8.67 11.57
CA PHE A 177 -11.42 8.24 12.96
C PHE A 177 -10.84 9.36 13.82
N GLU A 178 -11.62 9.92 14.74
CA GLU A 178 -11.19 11.01 15.63
C GLU A 178 -11.21 10.56 17.09
N HIS A 179 -10.05 10.57 17.73
CA HIS A 179 -9.90 10.40 19.17
C HIS A 179 -9.76 11.75 19.84
N ARG A 180 -10.63 12.03 20.82
CA ARG A 180 -10.58 13.25 21.64
C ARG A 180 -10.22 12.87 23.07
N LYS A 181 -9.03 13.26 23.53
CA LYS A 181 -8.62 13.00 24.90
C LYS A 181 -9.37 13.95 25.85
N ARG A 182 -9.96 13.37 26.89
CA ARG A 182 -10.71 14.11 27.91
C ARG A 182 -9.85 15.24 28.50
N TYR A 183 -10.45 16.43 28.63
CA TYR A 183 -9.82 17.63 29.22
C TYR A 183 -8.64 18.21 28.43
N THR A 184 -8.46 17.84 27.16
CA THR A 184 -7.47 18.47 26.27
C THR A 184 -8.16 19.01 25.03
N VAL A 185 -7.55 20.01 24.40
CA VAL A 185 -8.00 20.60 23.12
C VAL A 185 -7.44 19.84 21.91
N SER A 186 -6.67 18.77 22.15
CA SER A 186 -6.00 18.02 21.09
C SER A 186 -6.93 16.94 20.55
N VAL A 187 -7.20 17.04 19.25
CA VAL A 187 -7.94 16.02 18.49
C VAL A 187 -6.93 15.25 17.68
N ARG A 188 -6.92 13.93 17.85
CA ARG A 188 -6.08 13.04 17.05
C ARG A 188 -6.94 12.40 16.00
N TYR A 189 -6.45 12.32 14.77
CA TYR A 189 -7.20 11.64 13.72
C TYR A 189 -6.35 10.67 12.93
N VAL A 190 -7.06 9.71 12.33
CA VAL A 190 -6.59 8.76 11.34
C VAL A 190 -7.58 8.78 10.19
N GLU A 191 -7.12 8.57 8.97
CA GLU A 191 -7.98 8.58 7.78
C GLU A 191 -7.66 7.40 6.85
N CYS A 192 -8.69 6.95 6.13
CA CYS A 192 -8.58 6.03 5.00
C CYS A 192 -9.69 6.30 3.99
N ARG A 193 -9.73 5.49 2.93
CA ARG A 193 -10.73 5.57 1.87
C ARG A 193 -11.69 4.40 1.96
N LEU A 194 -12.96 4.65 1.67
CA LEU A 194 -13.99 3.62 1.53
C LEU A 194 -14.42 3.55 0.07
N TYR A 195 -14.19 2.39 -0.55
CA TYR A 195 -14.57 2.11 -1.93
C TYR A 195 -15.88 1.33 -1.95
N VAL A 196 -16.80 1.72 -2.82
CA VAL A 196 -18.09 1.04 -2.99
C VAL A 196 -18.03 0.14 -4.21
N TRP A 197 -18.22 -1.16 -3.99
CA TRP A 197 -18.24 -2.19 -5.03
C TRP A 197 -19.63 -2.80 -5.18
N GLY A 198 -19.93 -3.24 -6.41
CA GLY A 198 -21.05 -4.11 -6.67
C GLY A 198 -20.74 -5.55 -6.23
N PRO A 199 -21.74 -6.40 -5.95
CA PRO A 199 -21.49 -7.75 -5.46
C PRO A 199 -20.88 -8.66 -6.54
N ASP A 200 -21.18 -8.38 -7.81
CA ASP A 200 -20.71 -9.13 -8.98
C ASP A 200 -19.53 -8.45 -9.70
N ASP A 201 -18.93 -7.39 -9.11
CA ASP A 201 -17.73 -6.74 -9.66
C ASP A 201 -16.58 -7.75 -9.80
N ALA A 202 -15.81 -7.59 -10.88
CA ALA A 202 -14.63 -8.40 -11.21
C ALA A 202 -13.36 -7.64 -10.85
N VAL A 203 -12.46 -8.30 -10.10
CA VAL A 203 -11.32 -7.65 -9.43
C VAL A 203 -10.00 -8.18 -9.98
N VAL A 204 -9.09 -7.27 -10.31
CA VAL A 204 -7.69 -7.55 -10.60
C VAL A 204 -6.86 -7.22 -9.36
N VAL A 205 -6.10 -8.19 -8.87
CA VAL A 205 -5.21 -8.03 -7.72
C VAL A 205 -3.83 -7.63 -8.20
N ALA A 206 -3.29 -6.54 -7.68
CA ALA A 206 -1.92 -6.10 -7.95
C ALA A 206 -1.16 -5.97 -6.62
N ASP A 207 -0.09 -6.75 -6.46
CA ASP A 207 0.87 -6.47 -5.41
C ASP A 207 1.55 -5.12 -5.65
N LEU A 208 1.95 -4.45 -4.58
CA LEU A 208 2.59 -3.14 -4.68
C LEU A 208 4.11 -3.26 -4.84
N ASP A 209 4.72 -3.98 -3.90
CA ASP A 209 6.16 -4.09 -3.73
C ASP A 209 6.77 -5.02 -4.77
N GLY A 210 7.78 -4.57 -5.52
CA GLY A 210 8.36 -5.33 -6.61
C GLY A 210 7.44 -5.60 -7.82
N THR A 211 6.16 -5.19 -7.78
CA THR A 211 5.17 -5.49 -8.83
C THR A 211 4.64 -4.25 -9.55
N ILE A 212 4.21 -3.23 -8.79
CA ILE A 212 3.99 -1.89 -9.32
C ILE A 212 5.31 -1.12 -9.24
N THR A 213 5.95 -1.18 -8.08
CA THR A 213 7.26 -0.55 -7.85
C THR A 213 8.40 -1.51 -8.17
N ILE A 214 9.48 -1.02 -8.78
CA ILE A 214 10.61 -1.87 -9.23
C ILE A 214 11.43 -2.47 -8.07
N SER A 215 11.51 -1.80 -6.91
CA SER A 215 12.34 -2.23 -5.78
C SER A 215 11.52 -2.70 -4.57
N ASP A 216 11.89 -3.84 -4.01
CA ASP A 216 11.17 -4.53 -2.92
C ASP A 216 11.05 -3.71 -1.61
N VAL A 217 12.06 -2.94 -1.20
CA VAL A 217 12.03 -2.16 0.07
C VAL A 217 12.94 -0.92 0.01
N GLU A 218 14.12 -1.03 -0.60
CA GLU A 218 15.17 0.00 -0.51
C GLU A 218 14.91 1.23 -1.37
N GLY A 219 14.29 1.08 -2.54
CA GLY A 219 13.90 2.23 -3.37
C GLY A 219 12.73 3.01 -2.79
N HIS A 220 11.86 2.42 -1.96
CA HIS A 220 10.81 3.18 -1.27
C HIS A 220 11.35 4.01 -0.09
N ILE A 221 12.36 3.48 0.64
CA ILE A 221 13.14 4.27 1.62
C ILE A 221 13.84 5.45 0.91
N ARG A 222 14.30 5.24 -0.33
CA ARG A 222 14.94 6.27 -1.16
C ARG A 222 13.94 7.30 -1.70
N THR A 223 12.78 6.88 -2.18
CA THR A 223 11.70 7.76 -2.67
C THR A 223 11.17 8.66 -1.55
N LEU A 224 10.99 8.13 -0.35
CA LEU A 224 10.47 8.89 0.79
C LEU A 224 11.46 9.90 1.39
N ARG A 225 12.77 9.65 1.32
CA ARG A 225 13.79 10.60 1.80
C ARG A 225 14.27 11.59 0.74
N LEU A 226 14.12 11.28 -0.55
CA LEU A 226 14.75 12.05 -1.64
C LEU A 226 13.78 12.58 -2.70
N GLY A 227 12.47 12.31 -2.60
CA GLY A 227 11.46 12.87 -3.52
C GLY A 227 11.60 12.38 -4.97
N GLN A 228 12.22 11.21 -5.18
CA GLN A 228 12.40 10.59 -6.51
C GLN A 228 11.37 9.48 -6.71
N TYR A 229 10.38 9.76 -7.56
CA TYR A 229 9.24 8.89 -7.87
C TYR A 229 9.52 7.90 -9.02
N ASP A 230 10.77 7.81 -9.49
CA ASP A 230 11.16 7.07 -10.70
C ASP A 230 11.37 5.56 -10.46
N PHE A 231 10.39 4.87 -9.89
CA PHE A 231 10.50 3.44 -9.60
C PHE A 231 9.24 2.64 -9.91
N ILE A 232 8.52 2.94 -10.99
CA ILE A 232 7.37 2.16 -11.45
C ILE A 232 7.74 1.42 -12.74
N HIS A 233 7.33 0.16 -12.86
CA HIS A 233 7.58 -0.63 -14.08
C HIS A 233 7.00 0.04 -15.33
N ALA A 234 7.74 -0.05 -16.44
CA ALA A 234 7.37 0.59 -17.70
C ALA A 234 6.00 0.11 -18.18
N GLY A 235 5.10 1.07 -18.47
CA GLY A 235 3.75 0.80 -18.97
C GLY A 235 2.72 0.37 -17.92
N ALA A 236 3.08 0.25 -16.64
CA ALA A 236 2.16 -0.16 -15.58
C ALA A 236 0.93 0.74 -15.49
N CYS A 237 1.10 2.07 -15.58
CA CYS A 237 -0.03 3.00 -15.50
C CYS A 237 -1.02 2.77 -16.65
N ALA A 238 -0.53 2.67 -17.88
CA ALA A 238 -1.38 2.43 -19.05
C ALA A 238 -2.09 1.08 -18.95
N PHE A 239 -1.37 0.03 -18.56
CA PHE A 239 -1.91 -1.33 -18.46
C PHE A 239 -3.05 -1.44 -17.44
N PHE A 240 -2.83 -1.00 -16.19
CA PHE A 240 -3.88 -1.03 -15.16
C PHE A 240 -5.01 -0.04 -15.46
N TRP A 241 -4.72 1.10 -16.09
CA TRP A 241 -5.76 2.03 -16.51
C TRP A 241 -6.68 1.43 -17.57
N LYS A 242 -6.15 0.72 -18.57
CA LYS A 242 -6.96 0.00 -19.56
C LYS A 242 -7.88 -1.01 -18.87
N LEU A 243 -7.36 -1.81 -17.94
CA LEU A 243 -8.16 -2.76 -17.14
C LEU A 243 -9.29 -2.06 -16.37
N HIS A 244 -8.98 -0.96 -15.70
CA HIS A 244 -9.97 -0.16 -14.99
C HIS A 244 -11.02 0.45 -15.93
N ALA A 245 -10.61 0.97 -17.09
CA ALA A 245 -11.51 1.55 -18.08
C ALA A 245 -12.45 0.52 -18.72
N MET A 246 -12.10 -0.77 -18.69
CA MET A 246 -12.99 -1.87 -19.05
C MET A 246 -14.04 -2.18 -17.99
N GLY A 247 -13.98 -1.54 -16.81
CA GLY A 247 -14.91 -1.74 -15.69
C GLY A 247 -14.43 -2.76 -14.66
N LEU A 248 -13.17 -3.20 -14.73
CA LEU A 248 -12.57 -4.06 -13.71
C LEU A 248 -12.12 -3.22 -12.50
N ARG A 249 -12.31 -3.74 -11.30
CA ARG A 249 -11.79 -3.11 -10.07
C ARG A 249 -10.32 -3.47 -9.89
N ILE A 250 -9.49 -2.50 -9.52
CA ILE A 250 -8.09 -2.75 -9.19
C ILE A 250 -7.96 -2.76 -7.66
N LEU A 251 -7.42 -3.85 -7.11
CA LEU A 251 -7.11 -4.00 -5.70
C LEU A 251 -5.59 -3.98 -5.52
N TYR A 252 -5.09 -3.02 -4.74
CA TYR A 252 -3.67 -2.95 -4.39
C TYR A 252 -3.41 -3.67 -3.08
N LEU A 253 -2.45 -4.58 -3.07
CA LEU A 253 -2.09 -5.39 -1.91
C LEU A 253 -0.63 -5.15 -1.56
N THR A 254 -0.29 -5.08 -0.27
CA THR A 254 1.10 -5.04 0.20
C THR A 254 1.23 -5.78 1.52
N ALA A 255 2.34 -6.51 1.67
CA ALA A 255 2.68 -7.15 2.95
C ALA A 255 3.25 -6.16 3.99
N ARG A 256 3.45 -4.88 3.61
CA ARG A 256 3.98 -3.86 4.51
C ARG A 256 3.06 -3.61 5.70
N PRO A 257 3.62 -3.26 6.88
CA PRO A 257 2.81 -2.87 8.02
C PRO A 257 1.93 -1.67 7.72
N ILE A 258 0.74 -1.63 8.34
CA ILE A 258 -0.23 -0.53 8.24
C ILE A 258 0.35 0.87 8.49
N HIS A 259 1.46 1.01 9.23
CA HIS A 259 2.14 2.30 9.41
C HIS A 259 2.56 2.98 8.09
N TRP A 260 2.66 2.21 7.01
CA TRP A 260 3.07 2.68 5.69
C TRP A 260 1.87 2.97 4.78
N ALA A 261 0.63 2.74 5.24
CA ALA A 261 -0.56 2.85 4.42
C ALA A 261 -0.73 4.24 3.78
N ASP A 262 -0.51 5.32 4.54
CA ASP A 262 -0.60 6.68 4.01
C ASP A 262 0.42 6.95 2.90
N SER A 263 1.67 6.59 3.14
CA SER A 263 2.77 6.76 2.20
C SER A 263 2.55 5.96 0.92
N SER A 264 2.09 4.72 1.05
CA SER A 264 1.76 3.86 -0.09
C SER A 264 0.57 4.39 -0.88
N ARG A 265 -0.47 4.93 -0.22
CA ARG A 265 -1.60 5.61 -0.90
C ARG A 265 -1.14 6.83 -1.68
N GLU A 266 -0.33 7.69 -1.07
CA GLU A 266 0.22 8.88 -1.74
C GLU A 266 1.08 8.49 -2.94
N HIS A 267 1.90 7.44 -2.82
CA HIS A 267 2.68 6.91 -3.94
C HIS A 267 1.80 6.45 -5.10
N LEU A 268 0.70 5.72 -4.82
CA LEU A 268 -0.26 5.30 -5.85
C LEU A 268 -0.96 6.48 -6.53
N ASP A 269 -1.31 7.53 -5.77
CA ASP A 269 -1.96 8.72 -6.33
C ASP A 269 -1.02 9.54 -7.23
N GLN A 270 0.27 9.58 -6.88
CA GLN A 270 1.30 10.34 -7.59
C GLN A 270 1.92 9.56 -8.74
N ALA A 271 1.72 8.24 -8.79
CA ALA A 271 2.16 7.36 -9.87
C ALA A 271 1.56 7.76 -11.23
N ALA A 272 2.42 8.24 -12.12
CA ALA A 272 2.03 8.69 -13.45
C ALA A 272 3.06 8.30 -14.51
N GLN A 273 2.57 7.80 -15.65
CA GLN A 273 3.32 7.61 -16.89
C GLN A 273 2.47 8.26 -17.99
N PRO A 274 2.69 9.54 -18.31
CA PRO A 274 1.83 10.30 -19.20
C PRO A 274 1.54 9.56 -20.53
N PRO A 275 0.28 9.56 -21.01
CA PRO A 275 -0.87 10.32 -20.50
C PRO A 275 -1.62 9.65 -19.34
N TYR A 276 -1.18 8.48 -18.87
CA TYR A 276 -1.90 7.67 -17.89
C TYR A 276 -1.40 7.86 -16.47
N LYS A 277 -2.31 7.63 -15.51
CA LYS A 277 -2.01 7.46 -14.08
C LYS A 277 -2.47 6.08 -13.63
N LEU A 278 -2.04 5.64 -12.45
CA LEU A 278 -2.67 4.46 -11.86
C LEU A 278 -4.14 4.74 -11.55
N PRO A 279 -5.04 3.77 -11.80
CA PRO A 279 -6.44 3.92 -11.49
C PRO A 279 -6.69 3.95 -9.98
N PRO A 280 -7.78 4.57 -9.52
CA PRO A 280 -8.16 4.51 -8.11
C PRO A 280 -8.49 3.07 -7.70
N GLY A 281 -8.06 2.67 -6.50
CA GLY A 281 -8.34 1.35 -5.95
C GLY A 281 -7.97 1.25 -4.47
N PRO A 282 -8.64 0.37 -3.70
CA PRO A 282 -8.32 0.15 -2.29
C PRO A 282 -6.91 -0.40 -2.11
N LEU A 283 -6.18 0.15 -1.13
CA LEU A 283 -4.92 -0.38 -0.66
C LEU A 283 -5.13 -1.20 0.62
N VAL A 284 -4.79 -2.49 0.56
CA VAL A 284 -4.78 -3.36 1.75
C VAL A 284 -3.36 -3.68 2.18
N THR A 285 -3.05 -3.35 3.43
CA THR A 285 -1.73 -3.56 4.07
C THR A 285 -1.81 -4.61 5.17
N ASN A 286 -0.67 -5.07 5.67
CA ASN A 286 -0.63 -5.96 6.81
C ASN A 286 -1.02 -5.24 8.11
N SER A 287 -2.05 -5.75 8.79
CA SER A 287 -2.54 -5.23 10.07
C SER A 287 -1.69 -5.66 11.28
N SER A 288 -0.73 -6.57 11.09
CA SER A 288 0.08 -7.20 12.15
C SER A 288 0.98 -6.26 12.94
N GLY A 289 1.26 -5.04 12.43
CA GLY A 289 2.13 -4.06 13.09
C GLY A 289 1.71 -3.64 14.51
N TYR A 290 0.47 -3.94 14.92
CA TYR A 290 -0.11 -3.53 16.21
C TYR A 290 -0.47 -4.70 17.15
N THR A 291 -0.37 -5.96 16.71
CA THR A 291 -0.65 -7.14 17.56
C THR A 291 0.65 -7.66 18.15
N GLY A 292 0.94 -7.33 19.40
CA GLY A 292 2.20 -7.71 20.06
C GLY A 292 2.65 -9.17 19.84
N ALA A 293 3.88 -9.30 19.33
CA ALA A 293 4.85 -10.39 19.30
C ALA A 293 4.43 -11.85 19.02
N LEU A 294 3.32 -12.39 19.55
CA LEU A 294 3.11 -13.85 19.53
C LEU A 294 2.25 -14.39 18.37
N LEU A 295 1.41 -13.57 17.71
CA LEU A 295 0.73 -13.96 16.46
C LEU A 295 1.51 -13.50 15.20
N THR A 296 2.45 -12.59 15.38
CA THR A 296 3.22 -11.88 14.34
C THR A 296 4.28 -12.73 13.66
N GLU A 297 4.83 -13.75 14.34
CA GLU A 297 5.96 -14.49 13.79
C GLU A 297 5.53 -15.40 12.63
N VAL A 298 4.35 -16.01 12.70
CA VAL A 298 3.84 -16.94 11.67
C VAL A 298 3.35 -16.20 10.42
N VAL A 299 2.73 -15.02 10.59
CA VAL A 299 2.21 -14.19 9.48
C VAL A 299 3.34 -13.42 8.79
N ASN A 300 4.35 -12.95 9.53
CA ASN A 300 5.55 -12.35 8.93
C ASN A 300 6.47 -13.41 8.29
N LYS A 301 6.43 -14.67 8.74
CA LYS A 301 7.15 -15.78 8.08
C LYS A 301 6.49 -16.24 6.78
N ASN A 302 5.18 -16.03 6.59
CA ASN A 302 4.43 -16.48 5.42
C ASN A 302 3.56 -15.35 4.81
N PRO A 303 4.13 -14.44 4.01
CA PRO A 303 3.41 -13.35 3.35
C PRO A 303 2.21 -13.82 2.51
N ASN A 304 2.29 -15.01 1.91
CA ASN A 304 1.20 -15.64 1.15
C ASN A 304 -0.05 -15.91 2.00
N VAL A 305 0.12 -16.36 3.26
CA VAL A 305 -1.02 -16.63 4.16
C VAL A 305 -1.75 -15.33 4.50
N PHE A 306 -1.00 -14.25 4.72
CA PHE A 306 -1.59 -12.92 4.90
C PHE A 306 -2.42 -12.51 3.68
N LYS A 307 -1.80 -12.56 2.48
CA LYS A 307 -2.47 -12.17 1.22
C LYS A 307 -3.73 -12.99 1.00
N GLN A 308 -3.67 -14.32 1.20
CA GLN A 308 -4.82 -15.20 1.09
C GLN A 308 -5.94 -14.83 2.07
N ASN A 309 -5.62 -14.55 3.34
CA ASN A 309 -6.63 -14.18 4.34
C ASN A 309 -7.34 -12.85 3.99
N VAL A 310 -6.59 -11.88 3.48
CA VAL A 310 -7.16 -10.60 3.00
C VAL A 310 -8.12 -10.85 1.84
N LEU A 311 -7.69 -11.61 0.83
CA LEU A 311 -8.49 -11.89 -0.35
C LEU A 311 -9.77 -12.68 0.01
N ASN A 312 -9.67 -13.66 0.91
CA ASN A 312 -10.83 -14.38 1.44
C ASN A 312 -11.80 -13.46 2.19
N SER A 313 -11.29 -12.51 3.00
CA SER A 313 -12.13 -11.54 3.71
C SER A 313 -12.93 -10.66 2.74
N ILE A 314 -12.29 -10.22 1.65
CA ILE A 314 -12.96 -9.47 0.57
C ILE A 314 -14.01 -10.35 -0.12
N GLN A 315 -13.69 -11.60 -0.43
CA GLN A 315 -14.64 -12.54 -1.03
C GLN A 315 -15.87 -12.76 -0.13
N LEU A 316 -15.68 -12.91 1.18
CA LEU A 316 -16.78 -12.99 2.15
C LEU A 316 -17.64 -11.71 2.14
N ALA A 317 -17.01 -10.53 2.10
CA ALA A 317 -17.73 -9.27 1.98
C ALA A 317 -18.58 -9.23 0.68
N THR A 318 -18.09 -9.77 -0.44
CA THR A 318 -18.91 -9.85 -1.66
C THR A 318 -20.12 -10.76 -1.52
N ILE A 319 -19.95 -11.92 -0.87
CA ILE A 319 -21.03 -12.89 -0.63
C ILE A 319 -22.09 -12.26 0.27
N HIS A 320 -21.69 -11.66 1.40
CA HIS A 320 -22.61 -11.00 2.32
C HIS A 320 -23.23 -9.72 1.71
N GLY A 321 -22.53 -9.05 0.79
CA GLY A 321 -23.05 -7.93 0.00
C GLY A 321 -24.07 -8.33 -1.06
N GLY A 322 -24.40 -9.62 -1.19
CA GLY A 322 -25.47 -10.12 -2.05
C GLY A 322 -25.01 -10.70 -3.39
N ARG A 323 -23.75 -11.15 -3.51
CA ARG A 323 -23.24 -11.81 -4.73
C ARG A 323 -24.05 -13.06 -5.05
N LYS A 324 -24.52 -13.16 -6.30
CA LYS A 324 -25.26 -14.32 -6.82
C LYS A 324 -24.59 -14.95 -8.05
N SER A 325 -23.67 -14.23 -8.68
CA SER A 325 -22.96 -14.71 -9.86
C SER A 325 -22.05 -15.90 -9.55
N ALA A 326 -22.00 -16.85 -10.48
CA ALA A 326 -21.04 -17.95 -10.48
C ALA A 326 -19.64 -17.52 -10.95
N HIS A 327 -19.49 -16.28 -11.45
CA HIS A 327 -18.19 -15.74 -11.83
C HIS A 327 -17.30 -15.54 -10.60
N PRO A 328 -15.97 -15.76 -10.70
CA PRO A 328 -15.05 -15.51 -9.60
C PRO A 328 -14.96 -14.01 -9.27
N VAL A 329 -14.70 -13.68 -8.01
CA VAL A 329 -14.47 -12.28 -7.58
C VAL A 329 -13.17 -11.77 -8.17
N PHE A 330 -12.09 -12.55 -8.02
CA PHE A 330 -10.77 -12.21 -8.52
C PHE A 330 -10.54 -12.89 -9.87
N VAL A 331 -10.18 -12.10 -10.88
CA VAL A 331 -10.08 -12.59 -12.27
C VAL A 331 -8.65 -12.62 -12.80
N ALA A 332 -7.74 -11.82 -12.22
CA ALA A 332 -6.32 -11.82 -12.52
C ALA A 332 -5.50 -11.38 -11.31
N GLY A 333 -4.24 -11.82 -11.26
CA GLY A 333 -3.29 -11.49 -10.20
C GLY A 333 -1.92 -11.09 -10.76
N PHE A 334 -1.32 -10.05 -10.20
CA PHE A 334 0.01 -9.57 -10.54
C PHE A 334 0.86 -9.55 -9.27
N GLY A 335 2.00 -10.23 -9.30
CA GLY A 335 2.94 -10.31 -8.19
C GLY A 335 4.39 -10.35 -8.67
N ASN A 336 5.32 -10.48 -7.74
CA ASN A 336 6.75 -10.58 -8.02
C ASN A 336 7.41 -11.80 -7.38
N ARG A 337 6.67 -12.54 -6.54
CA ARG A 337 7.17 -13.73 -5.84
C ARG A 337 6.33 -14.97 -6.15
N PRO A 338 6.92 -16.18 -6.16
CA PRO A 338 6.16 -17.43 -6.23
C PRO A 338 5.11 -17.56 -5.12
N THR A 339 5.35 -16.97 -3.95
CA THR A 339 4.40 -16.92 -2.84
C THR A 339 3.09 -16.21 -3.22
N ASP A 340 3.13 -15.28 -4.17
CA ASP A 340 1.95 -14.56 -4.65
C ASP A 340 1.06 -15.48 -5.48
N VAL A 341 1.68 -16.32 -6.32
CA VAL A 341 0.97 -17.35 -7.09
C VAL A 341 0.18 -18.26 -6.16
N VAL A 342 0.82 -18.77 -5.10
CA VAL A 342 0.18 -19.63 -4.10
C VAL A 342 -1.02 -18.92 -3.45
N ALA A 343 -0.90 -17.65 -3.10
CA ALA A 343 -1.98 -16.89 -2.49
C ALA A 343 -3.16 -16.65 -3.46
N TYR A 344 -2.85 -16.36 -4.72
CA TYR A 344 -3.83 -16.04 -5.77
C TYR A 344 -4.58 -17.28 -6.27
N GLU A 345 -3.89 -18.40 -6.48
CA GLU A 345 -4.52 -19.67 -6.83
C GLU A 345 -5.44 -20.17 -5.70
N ALA A 346 -5.04 -19.96 -4.44
CA ALA A 346 -5.82 -20.38 -3.27
C ALA A 346 -7.18 -19.67 -3.15
N VAL A 347 -7.37 -18.52 -3.78
CA VAL A 347 -8.67 -17.80 -3.86
C VAL A 347 -9.35 -17.97 -5.22
N GLY A 348 -8.86 -18.88 -6.07
CA GLY A 348 -9.51 -19.30 -7.31
C GLY A 348 -9.12 -18.51 -8.55
N ILE A 349 -8.04 -17.72 -8.53
CA ILE A 349 -7.52 -17.09 -9.75
C ILE A 349 -6.86 -18.17 -10.62
N ASP A 350 -7.22 -18.26 -11.90
CA ASP A 350 -6.57 -19.17 -12.83
C ASP A 350 -5.10 -18.76 -13.03
N ALA A 351 -4.18 -19.71 -12.86
CA ALA A 351 -2.75 -19.53 -13.13
C ALA A 351 -2.43 -18.93 -14.50
N ALA A 352 -3.30 -19.11 -15.50
CA ALA A 352 -3.15 -18.49 -16.82
C ALA A 352 -3.38 -16.97 -16.83
N ALA A 353 -4.02 -16.44 -15.79
CA ALA A 353 -4.28 -15.02 -15.54
C ALA A 353 -3.44 -14.48 -14.36
N ILE A 354 -2.46 -15.24 -13.87
CA ILE A 354 -1.47 -14.80 -12.89
C ILE A 354 -0.17 -14.46 -13.61
N PHE A 355 0.38 -13.28 -13.32
CA PHE A 355 1.66 -12.84 -13.85
C PHE A 355 2.66 -12.55 -12.74
N LEU A 356 3.90 -12.92 -12.99
CA LEU A 356 5.06 -12.54 -12.19
C LEU A 356 5.90 -11.55 -12.96
N ILE A 357 6.30 -10.45 -12.31
CA ILE A 357 7.24 -9.48 -12.87
C ILE A 357 8.57 -9.53 -12.14
N ASP A 358 9.66 -9.39 -12.89
CA ASP A 358 11.00 -9.31 -12.33
C ASP A 358 11.52 -7.86 -12.24
N PRO A 359 12.63 -7.59 -11.55
CA PRO A 359 13.19 -6.25 -11.44
C PRO A 359 13.64 -5.62 -12.76
N THR A 360 13.79 -6.41 -13.84
CA THR A 360 14.09 -5.91 -15.19
C THR A 360 12.82 -5.46 -15.93
N SER A 361 11.66 -5.52 -15.26
CA SER A 361 10.32 -5.29 -15.79
C SER A 361 9.80 -6.37 -16.73
N SER A 362 10.47 -7.52 -16.84
CA SER A 362 9.99 -8.64 -17.66
C SER A 362 8.79 -9.29 -17.00
N LEU A 363 7.68 -9.37 -17.72
CA LEU A 363 6.41 -9.91 -17.21
C LEU A 363 6.23 -11.34 -17.73
N LYS A 364 5.92 -12.29 -16.86
CA LYS A 364 5.77 -13.70 -17.20
C LYS A 364 4.43 -14.25 -16.72
N ALA A 365 3.66 -14.85 -17.63
CA ALA A 365 2.46 -15.60 -17.26
C ALA A 365 2.87 -16.93 -16.60
N VAL A 366 2.27 -17.24 -15.45
CA VAL A 366 2.62 -18.45 -14.67
C VAL A 366 2.33 -19.71 -15.49
N ARG A 367 1.09 -19.83 -16.02
CA ARG A 367 0.74 -20.94 -16.92
C ARG A 367 1.01 -20.58 -18.37
N GLY A 368 1.71 -21.48 -19.07
CA GLY A 368 2.14 -21.30 -20.46
C GLY A 368 3.54 -20.70 -20.60
N ALA A 369 4.12 -20.17 -19.52
CA ALA A 369 5.47 -19.60 -19.46
C ALA A 369 5.75 -18.54 -20.54
N GLN A 370 4.71 -17.85 -21.02
CA GLN A 370 4.84 -16.74 -21.96
C GLN A 370 5.49 -15.55 -21.24
N VAL A 371 6.55 -15.02 -21.85
CA VAL A 371 7.27 -13.86 -21.35
C VAL A 371 6.97 -12.66 -22.26
N PHE A 372 6.79 -11.50 -21.64
CA PHE A 372 6.52 -10.21 -22.24
C PHE A 372 7.57 -9.21 -21.76
N GLU A 373 7.87 -8.22 -22.58
CA GLU A 373 8.95 -7.26 -22.25
C GLU A 373 8.66 -6.44 -21.00
N SER A 374 7.40 -6.06 -20.81
CA SER A 374 6.89 -5.34 -19.64
C SER A 374 5.37 -5.18 -19.73
N TYR A 375 4.76 -4.45 -18.79
CA TYR A 375 3.37 -4.00 -18.92
C TYR A 375 3.11 -3.15 -20.18
N ALA A 376 4.14 -2.55 -20.77
CA ALA A 376 4.02 -1.80 -22.02
C ALA A 376 3.93 -2.68 -23.29
N ASP A 377 4.08 -4.00 -23.14
CA ASP A 377 3.95 -4.94 -24.25
C ASP A 377 2.46 -5.23 -24.51
N PRO A 378 1.90 -4.84 -25.68
CA PRO A 378 0.48 -5.07 -25.98
C PRO A 378 0.11 -6.56 -25.97
N GLU A 379 1.07 -7.45 -26.24
CA GLU A 379 0.87 -8.90 -26.18
C GLU A 379 0.49 -9.39 -24.79
N ALA A 380 0.90 -8.68 -23.72
CA ALA A 380 0.53 -9.04 -22.35
C ALA A 380 -0.98 -8.89 -22.12
N LEU A 381 -1.58 -7.80 -22.61
CA LEU A 381 -3.02 -7.57 -22.49
C LEU A 381 -3.79 -8.48 -23.46
N LEU A 382 -3.30 -8.67 -24.68
CA LEU A 382 -3.86 -9.62 -25.66
C LEU A 382 -3.86 -11.06 -25.16
N TRP A 383 -2.87 -11.44 -24.34
CA TRP A 383 -2.85 -12.74 -23.68
C TRP A 383 -3.93 -12.86 -22.59
N LEU A 384 -4.17 -11.77 -21.85
CA LEU A 384 -5.05 -11.76 -20.69
C LEU A 384 -6.54 -11.70 -21.07
N LEU A 385 -6.91 -10.79 -21.97
CA LEU A 385 -8.32 -10.50 -22.28
C LEU A 385 -9.16 -11.73 -22.69
N PRO A 386 -8.67 -12.65 -23.56
CA PRO A 386 -9.41 -13.85 -23.92
C PRO A 386 -9.69 -14.78 -22.73
N LYS A 387 -8.84 -14.76 -21.69
CA LYS A 387 -9.00 -15.56 -20.47
C LYS A 387 -9.98 -14.93 -19.49
N LEU A 388 -10.03 -13.60 -19.47
CA LEU A 388 -10.97 -12.84 -18.63
C LEU A 388 -12.40 -12.88 -19.17
N LYS A 389 -12.57 -12.77 -20.50
CA LYS A 389 -13.89 -12.67 -21.15
C LYS A 389 -14.94 -13.70 -20.69
N PRO A 390 -14.63 -15.02 -20.56
CA PRO A 390 -15.62 -16.00 -20.12
C PRO A 390 -15.99 -15.90 -18.63
N ILE A 391 -15.12 -15.32 -17.80
CA ILE A 391 -15.26 -15.29 -16.33
C ILE A 391 -15.72 -13.93 -15.79
N VAL A 392 -15.93 -12.93 -16.63
CA VAL A 392 -16.46 -11.63 -16.23
C VAL A 392 -17.97 -11.49 -16.50
N PRO A 393 -18.67 -10.59 -15.79
CA PRO A 393 -20.05 -10.22 -16.10
C PRO A 393 -20.25 -9.81 -17.56
N PHE A 394 -21.40 -10.15 -18.12
CA PHE A 394 -21.71 -9.89 -19.54
C PHE A 394 -21.56 -8.42 -19.93
N GLY A 395 -21.92 -7.48 -19.06
CA GLY A 395 -21.82 -6.04 -19.33
C GLY A 395 -20.40 -5.52 -19.56
N LEU A 396 -19.36 -6.28 -19.18
CA LEU A 396 -17.96 -5.88 -19.40
C LEU A 396 -17.40 -6.41 -20.73
N ARG A 397 -18.05 -7.41 -21.35
CA ARG A 397 -17.49 -8.16 -22.48
C ARG A 397 -17.36 -7.32 -23.75
N ASP A 398 -18.34 -6.44 -24.01
CA ASP A 398 -18.32 -5.58 -25.20
C ASP A 398 -17.19 -4.55 -25.12
N THR A 399 -17.00 -3.95 -23.94
CA THR A 399 -15.88 -3.03 -23.69
C THR A 399 -14.55 -3.75 -23.84
N MET A 400 -14.43 -4.97 -23.32
CA MET A 400 -13.22 -5.79 -23.48
C MET A 400 -12.93 -6.13 -24.95
N ASP A 401 -13.95 -6.42 -25.76
CA ASP A 401 -13.78 -6.68 -27.19
C ASP A 401 -13.27 -5.43 -27.94
N SER A 402 -13.77 -4.25 -27.57
CA SER A 402 -13.27 -2.99 -28.12
C SER A 402 -11.80 -2.75 -27.77
N TYR A 403 -11.40 -2.98 -26.52
CA TYR A 403 -10.00 -2.85 -26.11
C TYR A 403 -9.11 -3.90 -26.75
N PHE A 404 -9.58 -5.14 -26.90
CA PHE A 404 -8.86 -6.19 -27.59
C PHE A 404 -8.55 -5.79 -29.03
N ALA A 405 -9.54 -5.28 -29.77
CA ALA A 405 -9.35 -4.81 -31.14
C ALA A 405 -8.31 -3.68 -31.25
N HIS A 406 -8.34 -2.71 -30.32
CA HIS A 406 -7.34 -1.64 -30.27
C HIS A 406 -5.93 -2.19 -30.02
N GLU A 407 -5.80 -3.13 -29.07
CA GLU A 407 -4.50 -3.68 -28.68
C GLU A 407 -3.86 -4.55 -29.79
N VAL A 408 -4.69 -5.21 -30.62
CA VAL A 408 -4.20 -5.93 -31.81
C VAL A 408 -3.53 -4.97 -32.79
N VAL A 409 -4.15 -3.83 -33.05
CA VAL A 409 -3.57 -2.81 -33.95
C VAL A 409 -2.25 -2.29 -33.38
N ASP A 410 -2.21 -1.94 -32.09
CA ASP A 410 -0.99 -1.48 -31.41
C ASP A 410 0.15 -2.52 -31.50
N ALA A 411 -0.17 -3.81 -31.33
CA ALA A 411 0.79 -4.91 -31.44
C ALA A 411 1.36 -5.04 -32.86
N GLU A 412 0.50 -4.98 -33.88
CA GLU A 412 0.89 -5.03 -35.29
C GLU A 412 1.79 -3.84 -35.68
N GLU A 413 1.41 -2.63 -35.27
CA GLU A 413 2.20 -1.42 -35.51
C GLU A 413 3.58 -1.51 -34.84
N ARG A 414 3.64 -1.97 -33.58
CA ARG A 414 4.88 -2.17 -32.85
C ARG A 414 5.78 -3.21 -33.53
N LYS A 415 5.20 -4.31 -34.00
CA LYS A 415 5.92 -5.36 -34.74
C LYS A 415 6.47 -4.83 -36.07
N ALA A 416 5.69 -4.05 -36.81
CA ALA A 416 6.13 -3.40 -38.04
C ALA A 416 7.28 -2.40 -37.78
N ALA A 417 7.15 -1.57 -36.74
CA ALA A 417 8.20 -0.62 -36.35
C ALA A 417 9.52 -1.32 -35.98
N ARG A 418 9.46 -2.43 -35.23
CA ARG A 418 10.64 -3.26 -34.91
C ARG A 418 11.26 -3.88 -36.15
N ALA A 419 10.46 -4.38 -37.09
CA ALA A 419 10.95 -4.93 -38.35
C ALA A 419 11.69 -3.87 -39.18
N ILE A 420 11.14 -2.65 -39.27
CA ILE A 420 11.78 -1.52 -39.96
C ILE A 420 13.09 -1.12 -39.27
N ALA A 421 13.10 -1.04 -37.93
CA ALA A 421 14.30 -0.71 -37.17
C ALA A 421 15.42 -1.75 -37.37
N LYS A 422 15.06 -3.04 -37.33
CA LYS A 422 15.99 -4.15 -37.60
C LYS A 422 16.55 -4.09 -39.02
N ALA A 423 15.71 -3.82 -40.02
CA ALA A 423 16.15 -3.67 -41.41
C ALA A 423 17.11 -2.48 -41.57
N LYS A 424 16.84 -1.35 -40.89
CA LYS A 424 17.74 -0.18 -40.88
C LYS A 424 19.08 -0.49 -40.22
N ALA A 425 19.09 -1.21 -39.10
CA ALA A 425 20.33 -1.60 -38.42
C ALA A 425 21.19 -2.52 -39.30
N LEU A 426 20.59 -3.56 -39.90
CA LEU A 426 21.29 -4.47 -40.82
C LEU A 426 21.87 -3.73 -42.04
N ALA A 427 21.13 -2.76 -42.58
CA ALA A 427 21.62 -1.93 -43.69
C ALA A 427 22.77 -1.01 -43.27
N ALA A 428 22.77 -0.50 -42.02
CA ALA A 428 23.87 0.30 -41.48
C ALA A 428 25.13 -0.54 -41.27
N ASP A 429 24.99 -1.76 -40.75
CA ASP A 429 26.09 -2.71 -40.56
C ASP A 429 26.69 -3.15 -41.90
N ALA A 430 25.85 -3.43 -42.91
CA ALA A 430 26.33 -3.73 -44.25
C ALA A 430 27.12 -2.55 -44.86
N ARG A 431 26.67 -1.31 -44.64
CA ARG A 431 27.39 -0.10 -45.09
C ARG A 431 28.71 0.09 -44.32
N SER A 432 28.75 -0.17 -43.01
CA SER A 432 29.98 -0.05 -42.23
C SER A 432 31.03 -1.08 -42.67
N LEU A 433 30.63 -2.34 -42.88
CA LEU A 433 31.48 -3.42 -43.41
C LEU A 433 32.00 -3.10 -44.82
N SER A 434 31.17 -2.54 -45.70
CA SER A 434 31.61 -2.14 -47.04
C SER A 434 32.66 -1.01 -47.00
N ARG A 435 32.55 -0.07 -46.05
CA ARG A 435 33.53 1.01 -45.88
C ARG A 435 34.86 0.50 -45.35
N THR A 436 34.87 -0.39 -44.37
CA THR A 436 36.11 -1.00 -43.82
C THR A 436 36.83 -1.85 -44.86
N LEU A 437 36.10 -2.60 -45.69
CA LEU A 437 36.68 -3.33 -46.82
C LEU A 437 37.29 -2.38 -47.86
N SER A 438 36.61 -1.28 -48.20
CA SER A 438 37.13 -0.28 -49.15
C SER A 438 38.36 0.50 -48.65
N SER A 439 38.46 0.75 -47.33
CA SER A 439 39.62 1.39 -46.73
C SER A 439 40.82 0.46 -46.62
N SER A 440 40.59 -0.85 -46.38
CA SER A 440 41.64 -1.87 -46.37
C SER A 440 42.24 -2.07 -47.77
N SER A 441 41.41 -2.07 -48.83
CA SER A 441 41.90 -2.16 -50.21
C SER A 441 42.69 -0.93 -50.67
N ARG A 442 42.40 0.27 -50.14
CA ARG A 442 43.17 1.49 -50.44
C ARG A 442 44.53 1.53 -49.72
N ALA A 443 44.64 0.95 -48.53
CA ALA A 443 45.91 0.88 -47.80
C ALA A 443 46.92 -0.10 -48.43
N CYS A 444 46.46 -1.20 -49.04
CA CYS A 444 47.33 -2.13 -49.79
C CYS A 444 47.78 -1.61 -51.17
N GLY A 445 47.10 -0.59 -51.72
CA GLY A 445 47.37 -0.08 -53.08
C GLY A 445 48.47 0.99 -53.20
N GLN A 446 49.03 1.50 -52.08
CA GLN A 446 50.07 2.54 -52.10
C GLN A 446 51.51 2.01 -51.86
N GLY A 447 51.73 0.70 -51.97
CA GLY A 447 53.04 0.08 -51.70
C GLY A 447 53.93 -0.22 -52.92
N SER A 448 53.55 0.10 -54.15
CA SER A 448 54.27 -0.34 -55.35
C SER A 448 54.44 0.73 -56.42
N SER A 449 55.26 1.75 -56.17
CA SER A 449 55.85 2.56 -57.24
C SER A 449 57.06 3.35 -56.73
N SER A 450 58.23 2.73 -56.76
CA SER A 450 59.52 3.41 -56.85
C SER A 450 60.57 2.40 -57.33
N GLN A 451 60.80 2.37 -58.64
CA GLN A 451 62.05 1.92 -59.25
C GLN A 451 63.08 3.04 -59.18
#